data_AF-A0A9P3K6J1-F1
#
_entry.id   AF-A0A9P3K6J1-F1
#
_cell.length_a   1.000
_cell.length_b   1.000
_cell.length_c   1.000
_cell.angle_alpha   90.00
_cell.angle_beta   90.00
_cell.angle_gamma   90.00
#
_symmetry.space_group_name_H-M   'P 1'
#
loop_
_entity.id
_entity.type
_entity.pdbx_description
1 polymer ?
#
loop_
_entity_poly.entity_id
_entity_poly.type
_entity_poly.pdbx_seq_one_letter_code
_entity_poly.pdbx_strand_id
1 'polypeptide(L)'
;MASLGSSLHARPLRLISPCDLLRLPHGLSHAAIPSRKGFAKGFQTVAHVSDSAAPAYFQPPTAIPSNELSSLEPYFYYMGNRRGMGAYGVEFREPEHGLQGVNDLAGVGVYAARDIDSRQGAKVVLEVPLPLMLSVSRDPPWMFHPDIVPMGHPVYDVIAAAEGEANWDLRLACLLLLALHSSPASRGREDAYGSKRPHFFTEYADFLPSPQDCPSLLLSSEEELAALQDEGLAVEARRQQERVKAFWHTHWGADSSPHQLQRLAPSEADMLWAVGVVQSRGGVRHTPMGTVKTDTHMLLPYA
;
A
#
# COMPACT_ATOMS: atom_id res chain seq x y z
N MET A 1 55.68 -24.82 -7.44
CA MET A 1 54.92 -24.79 -8.71
C MET A 1 53.47 -24.48 -8.36
N ALA A 2 52.92 -23.48 -9.05
CA ALA A 2 51.70 -22.77 -8.73
C ALA A 2 50.41 -23.53 -9.09
N SER A 3 49.29 -23.22 -8.41
CA SER A 3 48.08 -22.70 -9.06
C SER A 3 47.07 -22.22 -8.01
N LEU A 4 46.72 -20.93 -8.12
CA LEU A 4 45.54 -20.29 -7.54
C LEU A 4 44.26 -20.81 -8.23
N GLY A 5 43.15 -20.80 -7.50
CA GLY A 5 41.83 -21.15 -8.04
C GLY A 5 40.72 -20.51 -7.19
N SER A 6 40.46 -19.23 -7.46
CA SER A 6 39.39 -18.41 -6.91
C SER A 6 38.02 -18.92 -7.35
N SER A 7 37.05 -19.09 -6.44
CA SER A 7 35.64 -19.26 -6.79
C SER A 7 34.82 -18.11 -6.19
N LEU A 8 34.13 -17.41 -7.08
CA LEU A 8 33.35 -16.20 -6.83
C LEU A 8 32.06 -16.54 -6.07
N HIS A 9 31.89 -15.93 -4.90
CA HIS A 9 30.62 -15.89 -4.20
C HIS A 9 29.60 -15.07 -5.02
N ALA A 10 28.56 -15.75 -5.52
CA ALA A 10 27.36 -15.10 -6.03
C ALA A 10 26.64 -14.39 -4.87
N ARG A 11 26.54 -13.06 -4.97
CA ARG A 11 25.70 -12.25 -4.09
C ARG A 11 24.24 -12.36 -4.55
N PRO A 12 23.25 -12.55 -3.65
CA PRO A 12 21.85 -12.49 -4.01
C PRO A 12 21.47 -11.05 -4.39
N LEU A 13 20.68 -10.93 -5.47
CA LEU A 13 20.13 -9.67 -5.97
C LEU A 13 19.23 -9.04 -4.90
N ARG A 14 19.57 -7.81 -4.51
CA ARG A 14 18.72 -6.99 -3.64
C ARG A 14 17.47 -6.57 -4.42
N LEU A 15 16.30 -6.88 -3.87
CA LEU A 15 15.03 -6.24 -4.20
C LEU A 15 15.20 -4.73 -4.00
N ILE A 16 15.13 -3.97 -5.09
CA ILE A 16 15.08 -2.52 -5.05
C ILE A 16 13.61 -2.15 -4.80
N SER A 17 13.35 -1.51 -3.66
CA SER A 17 12.04 -0.94 -3.35
C SER A 17 11.76 0.23 -4.31
N PRO A 18 10.51 0.40 -4.80
CA PRO A 18 10.13 1.56 -5.64
C PRO A 18 10.36 2.93 -4.98
N CYS A 19 10.66 2.98 -3.68
CA CYS A 19 10.93 4.21 -2.93
C CYS A 19 12.37 4.75 -3.07
N ASP A 20 13.32 4.02 -3.65
CA ASP A 20 14.72 4.44 -3.72
C ASP A 20 15.06 5.33 -4.94
N LEU A 21 14.11 5.58 -5.84
CA LEU A 21 14.32 6.36 -7.07
C LEU A 21 14.14 7.88 -6.93
N LEU A 22 13.96 8.41 -5.71
CA LEU A 22 13.75 9.86 -5.48
C LEU A 22 14.73 10.49 -4.48
N ARG A 23 15.96 9.96 -4.34
CA ARG A 23 17.03 10.65 -3.60
C ARG A 23 17.99 11.36 -4.55
N LEU A 24 17.67 12.60 -4.92
CA LEU A 24 18.67 13.58 -5.31
C LEU A 24 19.25 14.22 -4.04
N PRO A 25 20.57 14.16 -3.78
CA PRO A 25 21.16 14.90 -2.68
C PRO A 25 21.30 16.38 -3.09
N HIS A 26 20.46 17.24 -2.50
CA HIS A 26 20.72 18.67 -2.46
C HIS A 26 21.70 18.98 -1.33
N GLY A 27 22.87 19.53 -1.68
CA GLY A 27 23.74 20.22 -0.72
C GLY A 27 25.23 20.10 -1.00
N LEU A 28 25.74 20.87 -1.96
CA LEU A 28 27.10 21.43 -1.86
C LEU A 28 27.09 22.88 -2.36
N SER A 29 27.20 23.78 -1.38
CA SER A 29 27.45 25.21 -1.53
C SER A 29 28.89 25.47 -1.98
N HIS A 30 29.05 26.45 -2.87
CA HIS A 30 30.24 27.25 -3.18
C HIS A 30 31.64 26.64 -2.91
N ALA A 31 32.30 26.21 -3.99
CA ALA A 31 33.76 26.19 -4.07
C ALA A 31 34.21 26.67 -5.46
N ALA A 32 35.26 27.50 -5.46
CA ALA A 32 35.77 28.27 -6.58
C ALA A 32 36.17 27.45 -7.81
N ILE A 33 35.94 28.04 -8.99
CA ILE A 33 36.41 27.57 -10.29
C ILE A 33 37.93 27.76 -10.38
N PRO A 34 38.74 26.72 -10.64
CA PRO A 34 40.05 26.88 -11.23
C PRO A 34 39.98 26.52 -12.72
N SER A 35 40.28 27.53 -13.54
CA SER A 35 40.58 27.40 -14.96
C SER A 35 41.68 26.35 -15.20
N ARG A 36 41.41 25.35 -16.05
CA ARG A 36 42.47 24.61 -16.73
C ARG A 36 42.06 24.17 -18.14
N LYS A 37 42.94 24.57 -19.06
CA LYS A 37 42.94 24.34 -20.50
C LYS A 37 43.06 22.87 -20.86
N GLY A 38 42.40 22.51 -21.95
CA GLY A 38 42.84 21.47 -22.88
C GLY A 38 42.38 20.06 -22.56
N PHE A 39 41.45 19.54 -23.36
CA PHE A 39 41.55 18.25 -24.04
C PHE A 39 40.34 18.12 -24.98
N ALA A 40 40.50 18.57 -26.22
CA ALA A 40 39.54 18.30 -27.29
C ALA A 40 39.85 16.90 -27.84
N LYS A 41 38.93 15.95 -27.70
CA LYS A 41 38.86 14.75 -28.54
C LYS A 41 37.47 14.11 -28.49
N GLY A 42 36.75 14.28 -29.61
CA GLY A 42 35.85 13.30 -30.21
C GLY A 42 34.68 12.76 -29.38
N PHE A 43 33.55 13.46 -29.41
CA PHE A 43 32.24 12.79 -29.38
C PHE A 43 31.56 13.06 -30.72
N GLN A 44 31.30 12.00 -31.48
CA GLN A 44 30.44 12.07 -32.65
C GLN A 44 29.00 12.26 -32.17
N THR A 45 28.39 13.37 -32.56
CA THR A 45 26.96 13.60 -32.43
C THR A 45 26.25 12.63 -33.37
N VAL A 46 25.62 11.59 -32.85
CA VAL A 46 24.70 10.76 -33.63
C VAL A 46 23.48 11.62 -33.91
N ALA A 47 23.18 11.82 -35.20
CA ALA A 47 22.02 12.56 -35.64
C ALA A 47 20.74 11.95 -35.03
N HIS A 48 19.92 12.83 -34.46
CA HIS A 48 18.58 12.49 -33.98
C HIS A 48 17.76 12.05 -35.19
N VAL A 49 17.43 10.77 -35.28
CA VAL A 49 16.40 10.29 -36.20
C VAL A 49 15.06 10.68 -35.58
N SER A 50 14.53 11.81 -36.05
CA SER A 50 13.14 12.21 -35.84
C SER A 50 12.22 11.22 -36.56
N ASP A 51 11.04 10.99 -35.96
CA ASP A 51 9.90 10.21 -36.45
C ASP A 51 9.91 8.70 -36.18
N SER A 52 9.70 8.37 -34.90
CA SER A 52 8.82 7.26 -34.53
C SER A 52 8.02 7.70 -33.31
N ALA A 53 6.72 7.91 -33.49
CA ALA A 53 5.83 8.21 -32.37
C ALA A 53 5.97 7.06 -31.34
N ALA A 54 6.26 7.41 -30.09
CA ALA A 54 6.30 6.43 -29.03
C ALA A 54 4.98 5.63 -29.06
N PRO A 55 5.03 4.29 -29.02
CA PRO A 55 3.83 3.49 -29.14
C PRO A 55 2.83 3.86 -28.04
N ALA A 56 1.53 3.78 -28.36
CA ALA A 56 0.43 4.39 -27.60
C ALA A 56 0.43 4.09 -26.08
N TYR A 57 1.01 2.98 -25.65
CA TYR A 57 1.14 2.61 -24.24
C TYR A 57 2.15 3.46 -23.44
N PHE A 58 3.03 4.22 -24.10
CA PHE A 58 3.90 5.22 -23.45
C PHE A 58 3.28 6.62 -23.41
N GLN A 59 2.06 6.80 -23.93
CA GLN A 59 1.36 8.07 -23.77
C GLN A 59 0.81 8.14 -22.34
N PRO A 60 0.93 9.29 -21.65
CA PRO A 60 0.29 9.46 -20.36
C PRO A 60 -1.22 9.20 -20.53
N PRO A 61 -1.87 8.53 -19.56
CA PRO A 61 -3.30 8.27 -19.65
C PRO A 61 -4.04 9.59 -19.90
N THR A 62 -4.97 9.56 -20.86
CA THR A 62 -5.83 10.71 -21.17
C THR A 62 -6.54 11.13 -19.90
N ALA A 63 -6.37 12.39 -19.50
CA ALA A 63 -7.02 12.92 -18.31
C ALA A 63 -8.54 12.74 -18.44
N ILE A 64 -9.14 12.05 -17.46
CA ILE A 64 -10.60 11.94 -17.37
C ILE A 64 -11.14 13.36 -17.23
N PRO A 65 -12.00 13.83 -18.15
CA PRO A 65 -12.49 15.18 -18.10
C PRO A 65 -13.38 15.33 -16.85
N SER A 66 -13.32 16.49 -16.20
CA SER A 66 -13.93 16.69 -14.87
C SER A 66 -15.45 16.45 -14.83
N ASN A 67 -16.13 16.45 -15.96
CA ASN A 67 -17.56 16.19 -16.10
C ASN A 67 -17.93 14.70 -16.01
N GLU A 68 -16.95 13.81 -16.05
CA GLU A 68 -17.10 12.36 -15.96
C GLU A 68 -16.79 11.82 -14.55
N LEU A 69 -16.56 12.73 -13.60
CA LEU A 69 -16.19 12.41 -12.22
C LEU A 69 -17.26 12.95 -11.27
N SER A 70 -17.82 12.05 -10.47
CA SER A 70 -18.78 12.37 -9.43
C SER A 70 -18.07 12.58 -8.09
N SER A 71 -18.49 13.58 -7.33
CA SER A 71 -18.00 13.79 -5.96
C SER A 71 -18.51 12.68 -5.06
N LEU A 72 -17.66 12.18 -4.16
CA LEU A 72 -18.10 11.18 -3.18
C LEU A 72 -19.22 11.69 -2.27
N GLU A 73 -20.01 10.74 -1.74
CA GLU A 73 -21.13 11.04 -0.86
C GLU A 73 -20.71 11.90 0.34
N PRO A 74 -21.55 12.83 0.80
CA PRO A 74 -21.26 13.67 1.98
C PRO A 74 -20.86 12.87 3.23
N TYR A 75 -21.37 11.64 3.35
CA TYR A 75 -21.04 10.76 4.46
C TYR A 75 -19.54 10.40 4.52
N PHE A 76 -18.88 10.20 3.37
CA PHE A 76 -17.44 9.90 3.28
C PHE A 76 -16.59 10.98 3.96
N TYR A 77 -16.90 12.25 3.69
CA TYR A 77 -16.26 13.41 4.30
C TYR A 77 -16.61 13.54 5.79
N TYR A 78 -17.87 13.35 6.14
CA TYR A 78 -18.34 13.43 7.52
C TYR A 78 -17.63 12.41 8.43
N MET A 79 -17.44 11.18 7.95
CA MET A 79 -16.77 10.12 8.70
C MET A 79 -15.32 10.45 9.08
N GLY A 80 -14.60 11.10 8.17
CA GLY A 80 -13.22 11.51 8.39
C GLY A 80 -13.13 12.78 9.23
N ASN A 81 -13.90 13.81 8.88
CA ASN A 81 -13.89 15.11 9.55
C ASN A 81 -14.20 14.97 11.05
N ARG A 82 -15.22 14.18 11.42
CA ARG A 82 -15.56 13.94 12.83
C ARG A 82 -14.47 13.23 13.64
N ARG A 83 -13.45 12.68 12.98
CA ARG A 83 -12.30 12.02 13.60
C ARG A 83 -11.00 12.80 13.41
N GLY A 84 -11.06 14.01 12.84
CA GLY A 84 -9.93 14.91 12.64
C GLY A 84 -9.20 14.72 11.31
N MET A 85 -9.75 13.97 10.34
CA MET A 85 -9.19 13.95 8.99
C MET A 85 -9.43 15.30 8.32
N GLY A 86 -8.37 15.89 7.78
CA GLY A 86 -8.40 17.17 7.07
C GLY A 86 -8.00 17.00 5.60
N ALA A 87 -8.79 17.54 4.69
CA ALA A 87 -8.47 17.60 3.26
C ALA A 87 -8.39 19.07 2.81
N TYR A 88 -7.30 19.48 2.17
CA TYR A 88 -7.00 20.89 1.89
C TYR A 88 -6.78 21.15 0.41
N GLY A 89 -7.79 21.75 -0.23
CA GLY A 89 -7.71 22.07 -1.67
C GLY A 89 -7.78 20.83 -2.57
N VAL A 90 -8.25 19.71 -2.02
CA VAL A 90 -8.51 18.47 -2.75
C VAL A 90 -9.94 18.00 -2.50
N GLU A 91 -10.46 17.22 -3.43
CA GLU A 91 -11.77 16.59 -3.39
C GLU A 91 -11.63 15.13 -3.81
N PHE A 92 -12.40 14.25 -3.18
CA PHE A 92 -12.47 12.84 -3.55
C PHE A 92 -13.57 12.65 -4.58
N ARG A 93 -13.22 12.03 -5.70
CA ARG A 93 -14.14 11.75 -6.78
C ARG A 93 -14.01 10.33 -7.27
N GLU A 94 -15.11 9.82 -7.78
CA GLU A 94 -15.21 8.50 -8.39
C GLU A 94 -15.71 8.67 -9.83
N PRO A 95 -15.19 7.89 -10.80
CA PRO A 95 -15.73 7.86 -12.15
C PRO A 95 -17.23 7.52 -12.12
N GLU A 96 -18.02 8.22 -12.94
CA GLU A 96 -19.44 7.92 -13.06
C GLU A 96 -19.66 6.50 -13.60
N HIS A 97 -20.58 5.75 -13.00
CA HIS A 97 -20.94 4.40 -13.44
C HIS A 97 -21.30 4.38 -14.93
N GLY A 98 -20.49 3.71 -15.75
CA GLY A 98 -20.75 3.50 -17.18
C GLY A 98 -19.65 3.96 -18.14
N LEU A 99 -18.49 4.38 -17.65
CA LEU A 99 -17.34 4.76 -18.47
C LEU A 99 -16.51 3.54 -18.89
N GLN A 100 -17.07 2.74 -19.78
CA GLN A 100 -16.41 1.57 -20.37
C GLN A 100 -14.99 1.89 -20.86
N GLY A 101 -13.98 1.39 -20.13
CA GLY A 101 -12.57 1.54 -20.48
C GLY A 101 -11.62 1.37 -19.28
N VAL A 102 -10.34 1.71 -19.48
CA VAL A 102 -9.28 1.70 -18.44
C VAL A 102 -9.64 2.55 -17.21
N ASN A 103 -10.62 3.44 -17.34
CA ASN A 103 -11.05 4.39 -16.32
C ASN A 103 -12.12 3.83 -15.35
N ASP A 104 -12.90 2.81 -15.73
CA ASP A 104 -13.81 2.11 -14.80
C ASP A 104 -13.01 1.38 -13.69
N LEU A 105 -11.75 1.03 -13.96
CA LEU A 105 -10.83 0.39 -13.01
C LEU A 105 -10.17 1.37 -12.02
N ALA A 106 -10.28 2.69 -12.26
CA ALA A 106 -9.53 3.68 -11.50
C ALA A 106 -10.06 3.91 -10.07
N GLY A 107 -11.33 3.53 -9.81
CA GLY A 107 -11.98 3.68 -8.51
C GLY A 107 -11.93 5.11 -7.97
N VAL A 108 -11.97 5.24 -6.64
CA VAL A 108 -11.90 6.55 -5.97
C VAL A 108 -10.51 7.18 -6.12
N GLY A 109 -10.47 8.44 -6.57
CA GLY A 109 -9.27 9.25 -6.71
C GLY A 109 -9.34 10.57 -5.94
N VAL A 110 -8.16 11.18 -5.75
CA VAL A 110 -8.00 12.50 -5.13
C VAL A 110 -7.72 13.54 -6.22
N TYR A 111 -8.59 14.52 -6.35
CA TYR A 111 -8.54 15.56 -7.37
C TYR A 111 -8.29 16.92 -6.74
N ALA A 112 -7.53 17.78 -7.43
CA ALA A 112 -7.33 19.15 -6.99
C ALA A 112 -8.65 19.94 -7.13
N ALA A 113 -9.20 20.41 -6.02
CA ALA A 113 -10.38 21.29 -6.02
C ALA A 113 -10.02 22.74 -6.38
N ARG A 114 -8.73 23.08 -6.26
CA ARG A 114 -8.13 24.36 -6.61
C ARG A 114 -6.69 24.14 -7.05
N ASP A 115 -6.13 25.08 -7.78
CA ASP A 115 -4.72 25.02 -8.19
C ASP A 115 -3.79 24.87 -6.99
N ILE A 116 -2.98 23.80 -7.01
CA ILE A 116 -1.97 23.52 -5.99
C ILE A 116 -0.63 24.06 -6.51
N ASP A 117 -0.31 25.30 -6.13
CA ASP A 117 0.95 25.92 -6.53
C ASP A 117 2.17 25.20 -5.91
N SER A 118 2.99 24.59 -6.77
CA SER A 118 4.21 23.86 -6.41
C SER A 118 5.40 24.78 -6.09
N ARG A 119 5.33 26.07 -6.43
CA ARG A 119 6.44 27.03 -6.23
C ARG A 119 6.61 27.45 -4.77
N GLN A 120 5.61 27.25 -3.94
CA GLN A 120 5.60 27.65 -2.53
C GLN A 120 6.09 26.55 -1.57
N GLY A 121 6.72 25.49 -2.10
CA GLY A 121 7.17 24.35 -1.31
C GLY A 121 6.10 23.27 -1.12
N ALA A 122 6.39 22.28 -0.28
CA ALA A 122 5.48 21.17 -0.01
C ALA A 122 4.20 21.69 0.69
N LYS A 123 3.04 21.45 0.07
CA LYS A 123 1.73 21.77 0.65
C LYS A 123 1.10 20.51 1.21
N VAL A 124 0.54 20.62 2.40
CA VAL A 124 -0.26 19.55 3.00
C VAL A 124 -1.63 19.55 2.31
N VAL A 125 -1.93 18.44 1.63
CA VAL A 125 -3.23 18.23 0.96
C VAL A 125 -4.16 17.35 1.77
N LEU A 126 -3.61 16.50 2.64
CA LEU A 126 -4.34 15.56 3.47
C LEU A 126 -3.65 15.39 4.83
N GLU A 127 -4.44 15.39 5.90
CA GLU A 127 -4.04 15.05 7.25
C GLU A 127 -4.86 13.86 7.72
N VAL A 128 -4.19 12.74 7.99
CA VAL A 128 -4.82 11.52 8.54
C VAL A 128 -4.38 11.38 9.99
N PRO A 129 -5.29 11.44 10.97
CA PRO A 129 -4.97 11.21 12.37
C PRO A 129 -4.45 9.79 12.60
N LEU A 130 -3.44 9.66 13.47
CA LEU A 130 -2.87 8.36 13.86
C LEU A 130 -3.94 7.31 14.26
N PRO A 131 -5.01 7.63 15.02
CA PRO A 131 -6.03 6.66 15.39
C PRO A 131 -6.84 6.07 14.22
N LEU A 132 -6.77 6.66 13.02
CA LEU A 132 -7.41 6.14 11.82
C LEU A 132 -6.51 5.20 11.02
N MET A 133 -5.21 5.20 11.26
CA MET A 133 -4.26 4.36 10.54
C MET A 133 -4.34 2.92 11.07
N LEU A 134 -4.04 1.89 10.28
CA LEU A 134 -3.67 0.59 10.84
C LEU A 134 -2.18 0.43 10.70
N SER A 135 -1.50 0.15 11.80
CA SER A 135 -0.05 0.03 11.78
C SER A 135 0.46 -1.10 12.65
N VAL A 136 1.56 -1.72 12.21
CA VAL A 136 2.29 -2.76 12.93
C VAL A 136 3.79 -2.48 12.85
N SER A 137 4.48 -2.56 13.99
CA SER A 137 5.94 -2.44 14.02
C SER A 137 6.60 -3.53 13.17
N ARG A 138 7.72 -3.19 12.53
CA ARG A 138 8.53 -4.14 11.76
C ARG A 138 9.11 -5.24 12.64
N ASP A 139 9.58 -4.86 13.83
CA ASP A 139 10.30 -5.72 14.76
C ASP A 139 9.56 -5.84 16.11
N PRO A 140 9.78 -6.94 16.85
CA PRO A 140 9.30 -7.08 18.22
C PRO A 140 9.91 -6.04 19.18
N PRO A 141 9.19 -5.65 20.25
CA PRO A 141 7.83 -6.07 20.59
C PRO A 141 6.82 -5.53 19.58
N TRP A 142 5.83 -6.35 19.20
CA TRP A 142 4.81 -5.97 18.23
C TRP A 142 3.97 -4.82 18.78
N MET A 143 4.02 -3.67 18.11
CA MET A 143 3.26 -2.49 18.49
C MET A 143 2.21 -2.22 17.43
N PHE A 144 0.97 -2.05 17.89
CA PHE A 144 -0.18 -1.77 17.04
C PHE A 144 -0.65 -0.34 17.25
N HIS A 145 -1.03 0.32 16.16
CA HIS A 145 -1.75 1.59 16.27
C HIS A 145 -2.90 1.63 15.26
N PRO A 146 -4.14 1.90 15.72
CA PRO A 146 -4.57 1.90 17.12
C PRO A 146 -4.39 0.51 17.77
N ASP A 147 -4.35 0.48 19.10
CA ASP A 147 -4.28 -0.77 19.88
C ASP A 147 -5.65 -1.49 19.89
N ILE A 148 -6.02 -2.02 18.73
CA ILE A 148 -7.30 -2.70 18.50
C ILE A 148 -7.26 -4.17 18.86
N VAL A 149 -6.07 -4.76 19.04
CA VAL A 149 -5.92 -6.19 19.35
C VAL A 149 -6.29 -6.41 20.83
N PRO A 150 -7.40 -7.09 21.14
CA PRO A 150 -7.75 -7.36 22.53
C PRO A 150 -6.72 -8.29 23.17
N MET A 151 -6.42 -8.09 24.45
CA MET A 151 -5.56 -9.01 25.19
C MET A 151 -6.14 -10.43 25.16
N GLY A 152 -5.32 -11.41 24.79
CA GLY A 152 -5.74 -12.81 24.67
C GLY A 152 -6.53 -13.14 23.41
N HIS A 153 -6.66 -12.21 22.46
CA HIS A 153 -7.26 -12.53 21.17
C HIS A 153 -6.29 -13.39 20.33
N PRO A 154 -6.73 -14.52 19.75
CA PRO A 154 -5.86 -15.48 19.07
C PRO A 154 -5.13 -14.91 17.85
N VAL A 155 -5.64 -13.82 17.28
CA VAL A 155 -4.98 -13.09 16.18
C VAL A 155 -3.57 -12.60 16.57
N TYR A 156 -3.31 -12.32 17.86
CA TYR A 156 -1.99 -11.90 18.31
C TYR A 156 -0.96 -13.00 18.08
N ASP A 157 -1.31 -14.25 18.43
CA ASP A 157 -0.42 -15.41 18.25
C ASP A 157 -0.18 -15.68 16.76
N VAL A 158 -1.19 -15.48 15.92
CA VAL A 158 -1.06 -15.57 14.46
C VAL A 158 -0.13 -14.49 13.90
N ILE A 159 -0.28 -13.24 14.34
CA ILE A 159 0.60 -12.13 13.94
C ILE A 159 2.04 -12.41 14.38
N ALA A 160 2.22 -12.94 15.60
CA ALA A 160 3.52 -13.30 16.12
C ALA A 160 4.15 -14.50 15.38
N ALA A 161 3.35 -15.48 14.96
CA ALA A 161 3.79 -16.64 14.18
C ALA A 161 4.16 -16.30 12.73
N ALA A 162 3.61 -15.21 12.18
CA ALA A 162 4.03 -14.65 10.90
C ALA A 162 5.43 -14.00 11.07
N GLU A 163 6.47 -14.82 11.18
CA GLU A 163 7.84 -14.35 11.38
C GLU A 163 8.47 -13.81 10.09
N GLY A 164 9.41 -12.87 10.25
CA GLY A 164 10.23 -12.35 9.15
C GLY A 164 9.68 -11.12 8.45
N GLU A 165 10.59 -10.37 7.82
CA GLU A 165 10.30 -9.14 7.09
C GLU A 165 9.33 -9.39 5.92
N ALA A 166 9.44 -10.54 5.25
CA ALA A 166 8.61 -10.87 4.09
C ALA A 166 7.11 -11.06 4.39
N ASN A 167 6.73 -11.21 5.66
CA ASN A 167 5.36 -11.52 6.08
C ASN A 167 4.64 -10.32 6.74
N TRP A 168 5.13 -9.11 6.50
CA TRP A 168 4.50 -7.90 7.03
C TRP A 168 3.06 -7.69 6.54
N ASP A 169 2.79 -8.12 5.33
CA ASP A 169 1.50 -8.04 4.67
C ASP A 169 0.48 -8.96 5.34
N LEU A 170 0.87 -10.18 5.71
CA LEU A 170 0.05 -11.10 6.49
C LEU A 170 -0.31 -10.52 7.86
N ARG A 171 0.67 -9.90 8.54
CA ARG A 171 0.44 -9.25 9.86
C ARG A 171 -0.57 -8.10 9.74
N LEU A 172 -0.37 -7.23 8.76
CA LEU A 172 -1.25 -6.08 8.55
C LEU A 172 -2.62 -6.49 7.99
N ALA A 173 -2.72 -7.57 7.19
CA ALA A 173 -3.98 -8.14 6.73
C ALA A 173 -4.79 -8.72 7.90
N CYS A 174 -4.15 -9.40 8.85
CA CYS A 174 -4.82 -9.85 10.08
C CYS A 174 -5.40 -8.68 10.88
N LEU A 175 -4.69 -7.56 10.96
CA LEU A 175 -5.17 -6.33 11.61
C LEU A 175 -6.32 -5.69 10.83
N LEU A 176 -6.27 -5.68 9.51
CA LEU A 176 -7.36 -5.18 8.66
C LEU A 176 -8.63 -6.01 8.88
N LEU A 177 -8.53 -7.34 8.82
CA LEU A 177 -9.66 -8.24 9.05
C LEU A 177 -10.25 -8.06 10.46
N LEU A 178 -9.38 -7.91 11.47
CA LEU A 178 -9.80 -7.58 12.83
C LEU A 178 -10.53 -6.23 12.87
N ALA A 179 -9.98 -5.20 12.23
CA ALA A 179 -10.54 -3.84 12.20
C ALA A 179 -11.91 -3.76 11.50
N LEU A 180 -12.14 -4.61 10.49
CA LEU A 180 -13.41 -4.73 9.79
C LEU A 180 -14.47 -5.43 10.64
N HIS A 181 -14.07 -6.50 11.34
CA HIS A 181 -14.94 -7.30 12.21
C HIS A 181 -15.04 -6.77 13.65
N SER A 182 -14.31 -5.71 13.98
CA SER A 182 -14.31 -5.11 15.31
C SER A 182 -15.69 -4.55 15.63
N SER A 183 -16.47 -5.36 16.34
CA SER A 183 -17.81 -5.01 16.79
C SER A 183 -17.79 -3.76 17.67
N PRO A 184 -18.82 -2.88 17.60
CA PRO A 184 -19.02 -1.77 18.54
C PRO A 184 -18.98 -2.19 20.03
N ALA A 185 -19.15 -3.49 20.32
CA ALA A 185 -19.10 -4.03 21.67
C ALA A 185 -17.68 -4.14 22.28
N SER A 186 -16.62 -4.24 21.47
CA SER A 186 -15.33 -4.81 21.93
C SER A 186 -14.34 -3.79 22.50
N ARG A 187 -14.47 -2.51 22.17
CA ARG A 187 -13.72 -1.38 22.77
C ARG A 187 -14.26 -0.07 22.19
N GLY A 188 -15.57 0.11 22.24
CA GLY A 188 -16.16 1.41 22.04
C GLY A 188 -15.61 2.33 23.12
N ARG A 189 -14.69 3.23 22.74
CA ARG A 189 -14.62 4.52 23.42
C ARG A 189 -16.05 5.03 23.37
N GLU A 190 -16.75 4.95 24.50
CA GLU A 190 -18.01 5.65 24.64
C GLU A 190 -17.71 7.08 24.20
N ASP A 191 -18.45 7.56 23.21
CA ASP A 191 -18.45 8.99 23.01
C ASP A 191 -18.92 9.66 24.32
N ALA A 192 -18.75 10.97 24.46
CA ALA A 192 -19.15 11.70 25.67
C ALA A 192 -20.65 11.51 26.05
N TYR A 193 -21.42 10.76 25.25
CA TYR A 193 -22.83 10.45 25.35
C TYR A 193 -23.14 8.95 25.53
N GLY A 194 -22.15 8.08 25.74
CA GLY A 194 -22.36 6.65 26.05
C GLY A 194 -22.70 5.76 24.84
N SER A 195 -22.55 6.25 23.61
CA SER A 195 -22.86 5.48 22.40
C SER A 195 -21.66 4.65 21.94
N LYS A 196 -21.88 3.33 21.83
CA LYS A 196 -20.92 2.38 21.23
C LYS A 196 -20.90 2.54 19.72
N ARG A 197 -19.91 3.24 19.19
CA ARG A 197 -19.75 3.45 17.74
C ARG A 197 -18.98 2.28 17.11
N PRO A 198 -19.30 1.91 15.85
CA PRO A 198 -18.49 0.96 15.11
C PRO A 198 -17.08 1.50 14.89
N HIS A 199 -16.14 0.58 14.69
CA HIS A 199 -14.76 0.93 14.37
C HIS A 199 -14.72 1.68 13.02
N PHE A 200 -13.77 2.61 12.86
CA PHE A 200 -13.67 3.43 11.65
C PHE A 200 -13.59 2.58 10.38
N PHE A 201 -12.80 1.50 10.39
CA PHE A 201 -12.65 0.61 9.23
C PHE A 201 -13.92 -0.13 8.85
N THR A 202 -14.84 -0.38 9.78
CA THR A 202 -16.15 -0.97 9.45
C THR A 202 -16.95 -0.03 8.54
N GLU A 203 -16.83 1.29 8.74
CA GLU A 203 -17.51 2.29 7.90
C GLU A 203 -16.70 2.63 6.64
N TYR A 204 -15.36 2.52 6.72
CA TYR A 204 -14.47 2.74 5.59
C TYR A 204 -14.42 1.53 4.63
N ALA A 205 -14.96 0.38 5.04
CA ALA A 205 -14.95 -0.87 4.28
C ALA A 205 -15.56 -0.69 2.87
N ASP A 206 -16.62 0.11 2.77
CA ASP A 206 -17.33 0.39 1.51
C ASP A 206 -16.46 1.12 0.47
N PHE A 207 -15.36 1.75 0.92
CA PHE A 207 -14.41 2.48 0.07
C PHE A 207 -13.14 1.67 -0.23
N LEU A 208 -13.04 0.44 0.29
CA LEU A 208 -12.00 -0.51 -0.10
C LEU A 208 -12.41 -1.23 -1.39
N PRO A 209 -11.45 -1.63 -2.24
CA PRO A 209 -11.77 -2.31 -3.48
C PRO A 209 -12.43 -3.64 -3.15
N SER A 210 -13.50 -3.96 -3.87
CA SER A 210 -14.13 -5.27 -3.76
C SER A 210 -13.14 -6.37 -4.19
N PRO A 211 -13.39 -7.65 -3.86
CA PRO A 211 -12.57 -8.75 -4.37
C PRO A 211 -12.49 -8.81 -5.90
N GLN A 212 -13.48 -8.27 -6.62
CA GLN A 212 -13.50 -8.25 -8.08
C GLN A 212 -12.73 -7.05 -8.65
N ASP A 213 -12.71 -5.93 -7.93
CA ASP A 213 -12.06 -4.68 -8.34
C ASP A 213 -10.65 -4.52 -7.76
N CYS A 214 -10.18 -5.52 -7.01
CA CYS A 214 -8.86 -5.47 -6.41
C CYS A 214 -7.80 -5.67 -7.50
N PRO A 215 -6.83 -4.75 -7.67
CA PRO A 215 -5.83 -4.83 -8.73
C PRO A 215 -4.75 -5.91 -8.48
N SER A 216 -4.90 -6.73 -7.44
CA SER A 216 -3.89 -7.71 -7.03
C SER A 216 -4.08 -9.04 -7.76
N LEU A 217 -3.00 -9.57 -8.34
CA LEU A 217 -2.95 -10.90 -8.95
C LEU A 217 -3.19 -12.05 -7.93
N LEU A 218 -3.23 -11.74 -6.63
CA LEU A 218 -3.58 -12.71 -5.59
C LEU A 218 -5.00 -13.25 -5.72
N LEU A 219 -5.90 -12.47 -6.32
CA LEU A 219 -7.30 -12.85 -6.49
C LEU A 219 -7.60 -13.39 -7.90
N SER A 220 -6.60 -13.37 -8.80
CA SER A 220 -6.75 -13.86 -10.16
C SER A 220 -6.94 -15.37 -10.21
N SER A 221 -7.79 -15.81 -11.14
CA SER A 221 -7.99 -17.21 -11.48
C SER A 221 -6.76 -17.80 -12.19
N GLU A 222 -6.64 -19.14 -12.20
CA GLU A 222 -5.56 -19.80 -12.95
C GLU A 222 -5.64 -19.55 -14.46
N GLU A 223 -6.84 -19.35 -15.00
CA GLU A 223 -7.03 -19.00 -16.41
C GLU A 223 -6.44 -17.62 -16.73
N GLU A 224 -6.67 -16.63 -15.86
CA GLU A 224 -6.10 -15.29 -15.97
C GLU A 224 -4.57 -15.30 -15.81
N LEU A 225 -4.06 -16.06 -14.84
CA LEU A 225 -2.62 -16.20 -14.63
C LEU A 225 -1.94 -16.95 -15.80
N ALA A 226 -2.62 -17.89 -16.44
CA ALA A 226 -2.12 -18.57 -17.65
C ALA A 226 -2.16 -17.68 -18.89
N ALA A 227 -3.06 -16.69 -18.91
CA ALA A 227 -3.15 -15.69 -19.99
C ALA A 227 -2.08 -14.58 -19.87
N LEU A 228 -1.38 -14.47 -18.73
CA LEU A 228 -0.29 -13.50 -18.58
C LEU A 228 0.85 -13.83 -19.55
N GLN A 229 1.29 -12.81 -20.30
CA GLN A 229 2.43 -12.91 -21.20
C GLN A 229 3.75 -13.13 -20.44
N ASP A 230 3.87 -12.57 -19.23
CA ASP A 230 5.04 -12.74 -18.37
C ASP A 230 4.87 -13.97 -17.47
N GLU A 231 5.53 -15.06 -17.85
CA GLU A 231 5.53 -16.32 -17.09
C GLU A 231 6.17 -16.15 -15.71
N GLY A 232 7.19 -15.30 -15.57
CA GLY A 232 7.85 -15.05 -14.29
C GLY A 232 6.91 -14.39 -13.29
N LEU A 233 6.12 -13.42 -13.75
CA LEU A 233 5.07 -12.79 -12.96
C LEU A 233 3.98 -13.80 -12.56
N ALA A 234 3.56 -14.66 -13.47
CA ALA A 234 2.57 -15.70 -13.18
C ALA A 234 3.07 -16.71 -12.14
N VAL A 235 4.34 -17.14 -12.24
CA VAL A 235 4.98 -18.03 -11.24
C VAL A 235 5.03 -17.36 -9.86
N GLU A 236 5.43 -16.09 -9.80
CA GLU A 236 5.48 -15.35 -8.53
C GLU A 236 4.08 -15.14 -7.94
N ALA A 237 3.07 -14.82 -8.76
CA ALA A 237 1.69 -14.68 -8.31
C ALA A 237 1.17 -15.99 -7.70
N ARG A 238 1.39 -17.14 -8.35
CA ARG A 238 1.02 -18.46 -7.80
C ARG A 238 1.74 -18.75 -6.48
N ARG A 239 3.05 -18.49 -6.42
CA ARG A 239 3.84 -18.67 -5.19
C ARG A 239 3.28 -17.83 -4.04
N GLN A 240 2.84 -16.61 -4.32
CA GLN A 240 2.24 -15.73 -3.32
C GLN A 240 0.84 -16.22 -2.91
N GLN A 241 0.00 -16.66 -3.85
CA GLN A 241 -1.30 -17.27 -3.53
C GLN A 241 -1.12 -18.50 -2.63
N GLU A 242 -0.19 -19.41 -2.98
CA GLU A 242 0.12 -20.60 -2.18
C GLU A 242 0.62 -20.23 -0.78
N ARG A 243 1.48 -19.20 -0.65
CA ARG A 243 1.94 -18.70 0.66
C ARG A 243 0.77 -18.28 1.54
N VAL A 244 -0.16 -17.50 1.00
CA VAL A 244 -1.31 -16.99 1.74
C VAL A 244 -2.28 -18.13 2.10
N LYS A 245 -2.55 -19.04 1.16
CA LYS A 245 -3.39 -20.23 1.38
C LYS A 245 -2.80 -21.14 2.46
N ALA A 246 -1.52 -21.45 2.37
CA ALA A 246 -0.82 -22.26 3.38
C ALA A 246 -0.88 -21.62 4.77
N PHE A 247 -0.72 -20.31 4.85
CA PHE A 247 -0.87 -19.56 6.10
C PHE A 247 -2.30 -19.66 6.66
N TRP A 248 -3.32 -19.47 5.81
CA TRP A 248 -4.72 -19.63 6.21
C TRP A 248 -5.03 -21.05 6.68
N HIS A 249 -4.59 -22.10 5.97
CA HIS A 249 -4.80 -23.48 6.39
C HIS A 249 -4.13 -23.79 7.75
N THR A 250 -2.95 -23.23 7.99
CA THR A 250 -2.20 -23.45 9.24
C THR A 250 -2.90 -22.85 10.46
N HIS A 251 -3.51 -21.67 10.31
CA HIS A 251 -4.04 -20.90 11.44
C HIS A 251 -5.57 -20.86 11.53
N TRP A 252 -6.29 -20.85 10.40
CA TRP A 252 -7.76 -20.86 10.31
C TRP A 252 -8.32 -22.25 10.00
N GLY A 253 -7.69 -22.96 9.05
CA GLY A 253 -8.18 -24.24 8.54
C GLY A 253 -8.01 -25.44 9.48
N ALA A 254 -7.34 -25.27 10.62
CA ALA A 254 -7.21 -26.33 11.62
C ALA A 254 -8.54 -26.57 12.35
N ASP A 255 -8.91 -27.83 12.59
CA ASP A 255 -10.14 -28.21 13.32
C ASP A 255 -10.22 -27.61 14.75
N SER A 256 -9.08 -27.23 15.31
CA SER A 256 -8.94 -26.60 16.63
C SER A 256 -8.86 -25.07 16.60
N SER A 257 -9.04 -24.43 15.44
CA SER A 257 -8.89 -22.98 15.34
C SER A 257 -9.98 -22.27 16.15
N PRO A 258 -9.62 -21.24 16.95
CA PRO A 258 -10.61 -20.53 17.76
C PRO A 258 -11.71 -19.90 16.90
N HIS A 259 -12.97 -20.03 17.28
CA HIS A 259 -14.10 -19.45 16.53
C HIS A 259 -13.97 -17.93 16.31
N GLN A 260 -13.34 -17.21 17.24
CA GLN A 260 -13.06 -15.77 17.06
C GLN A 260 -12.17 -15.51 15.85
N LEU A 261 -11.20 -16.38 15.61
CA LEU A 261 -10.29 -16.30 14.47
C LEU A 261 -11.03 -16.66 13.19
N GLN A 262 -11.75 -17.80 13.17
CA GLN A 262 -12.54 -18.26 12.01
C GLN A 262 -13.49 -17.18 11.49
N ARG A 263 -14.11 -16.40 12.39
CA ARG A 263 -15.01 -15.30 12.04
C ARG A 263 -14.33 -14.15 11.30
N LEU A 264 -13.02 -13.96 11.42
CA LEU A 264 -12.30 -12.87 10.74
C LEU A 264 -12.08 -13.14 9.26
N ALA A 265 -11.86 -14.40 8.88
CA ALA A 265 -11.68 -14.84 7.49
C ALA A 265 -12.29 -16.23 7.32
N PRO A 266 -13.63 -16.31 7.13
CA PRO A 266 -14.33 -17.58 6.97
C PRO A 266 -13.82 -18.43 5.80
N SER A 267 -13.26 -17.80 4.78
CA SER A 267 -12.71 -18.45 3.60
C SER A 267 -11.27 -18.01 3.29
N GLU A 268 -10.55 -18.82 2.51
CA GLU A 268 -9.24 -18.45 1.96
C GLU A 268 -9.30 -17.17 1.12
N ALA A 269 -10.42 -16.94 0.42
CA ALA A 269 -10.63 -15.78 -0.43
C ALA A 269 -10.62 -14.48 0.39
N ASP A 270 -11.15 -14.49 1.61
CA ASP A 270 -11.15 -13.32 2.50
C ASP A 270 -9.72 -12.93 2.90
N MET A 271 -8.88 -13.92 3.18
CA MET A 271 -7.47 -13.69 3.50
C MET A 271 -6.68 -13.21 2.28
N LEU A 272 -6.89 -13.84 1.11
CA LEU A 272 -6.29 -13.39 -0.15
C LEU A 272 -6.66 -11.95 -0.48
N TRP A 273 -7.94 -11.59 -0.27
CA TRP A 273 -8.41 -10.22 -0.46
C TRP A 273 -7.76 -9.24 0.50
N ALA A 274 -7.72 -9.56 1.80
CA ALA A 274 -7.11 -8.68 2.79
C ALA A 274 -5.61 -8.45 2.51
N VAL A 275 -4.88 -9.50 2.12
CA VAL A 275 -3.48 -9.37 1.70
C VAL A 275 -3.36 -8.55 0.42
N GLY A 276 -4.23 -8.75 -0.57
CA GLY A 276 -4.26 -7.96 -1.80
C GLY A 276 -4.49 -6.47 -1.55
N VAL A 277 -5.42 -6.12 -0.65
CA VAL A 277 -5.66 -4.75 -0.21
C VAL A 277 -4.42 -4.17 0.47
N VAL A 278 -3.81 -4.93 1.38
CA VAL A 278 -2.63 -4.49 2.13
C VAL A 278 -1.40 -4.32 1.23
N GLN A 279 -1.17 -5.20 0.26
CA GLN A 279 -0.05 -5.07 -0.67
C GLN A 279 -0.22 -3.89 -1.63
N SER A 280 -1.46 -3.58 -2.02
CA SER A 280 -1.75 -2.47 -2.94
C SER A 280 -1.85 -1.10 -2.27
N ARG A 281 -2.28 -1.05 -1.00
CA ARG A 281 -2.55 0.22 -0.28
C ARG A 281 -1.68 0.43 0.97
N GLY A 282 -0.99 -0.61 1.42
CA GLY A 282 -0.09 -0.55 2.56
C GLY A 282 1.33 -0.14 2.15
N GLY A 283 2.10 0.36 3.10
CA GLY A 283 3.49 0.71 2.87
C GLY A 283 4.32 0.77 4.15
N VAL A 284 5.64 0.81 3.97
CA VAL A 284 6.60 1.01 5.07
C VAL A 284 6.81 2.51 5.28
N ARG A 285 6.68 2.97 6.53
CA ARG A 285 7.08 4.32 6.93
C ARG A 285 8.05 4.26 8.10
N HIS A 286 8.94 5.23 8.14
CA HIS A 286 9.82 5.45 9.29
C HIS A 286 9.08 6.31 10.31
N THR A 287 8.61 5.70 11.38
CA THR A 287 7.90 6.42 12.44
C THR A 287 8.90 6.71 13.57
N PRO A 288 9.06 7.99 13.98
CA PRO A 288 9.84 8.30 15.16
C PRO A 288 9.05 7.87 16.41
N MET A 289 9.58 6.91 17.16
CA MET A 289 9.02 6.48 18.43
C MET A 289 9.96 6.94 19.56
N GLY A 290 9.70 8.16 20.05
CA GLY A 290 10.61 8.83 20.98
C GLY A 290 11.95 9.12 20.33
N THR A 291 13.03 8.52 20.84
CA THR A 291 14.40 8.68 20.31
C THR A 291 14.77 7.63 19.26
N VAL A 292 13.97 6.58 19.10
CA VAL A 292 14.24 5.46 18.18
C VAL A 292 13.38 5.61 16.93
N LYS A 293 13.98 5.43 15.76
CA LYS A 293 13.23 5.33 14.50
C LYS A 293 12.89 3.86 14.28
N THR A 294 11.61 3.53 14.23
CA THR A 294 11.13 2.17 13.96
C THR A 294 10.40 2.16 12.63
N ASP A 295 10.73 1.19 11.79
CA ASP A 295 9.98 0.93 10.58
C ASP A 295 8.61 0.37 10.98
N THR A 296 7.57 0.92 10.37
CA THR A 296 6.19 0.53 10.65
C THR A 296 5.50 0.26 9.32
N HIS A 297 4.83 -0.87 9.22
CA HIS A 297 3.96 -1.18 8.09
C HIS A 297 2.61 -0.55 8.39
N MET A 298 2.08 0.23 7.46
CA MET A 298 0.90 1.06 7.71
C MET A 298 -0.09 1.01 6.55
N LEU A 299 -1.38 1.02 6.88
CA LEU A 299 -2.50 1.31 5.99
C LEU A 299 -3.07 2.67 6.38
N LEU A 300 -3.11 3.59 5.43
CA LEU A 300 -3.52 4.98 5.63
C LEU A 300 -4.85 5.22 4.90
N PRO A 301 -5.99 5.30 5.60
CA PRO A 301 -7.24 5.64 4.93
C PRO A 301 -7.17 7.06 4.36
N TYR A 302 -7.95 7.33 3.30
CA TYR A 302 -7.97 8.57 2.53
C TYR A 302 -6.69 8.92 1.74
N ALA A 303 -5.55 8.31 2.04
CA ALA A 303 -4.24 8.63 1.46
C ALA A 303 -3.85 7.74 0.27
#